data_AF-A0A1U7VWV3-F1
#
_entry.id   AF-A0A1U7VWV3-F1
#
_cell.length_a   1.000
_cell.length_b   1.000
_cell.length_c   1.000
_cell.angle_alpha   90.00
_cell.angle_beta   90.00
_cell.angle_gamma   90.00
#
_symmetry.space_group_name_H-M   'P 1'
#
loop_
_entity.id
_entity.type
_entity.pdbx_description
1 polymer ?
#
loop_
_entity_poly.entity_id
_entity_poly.type
_entity_poly.pdbx_seq_one_letter_code
_entity_poly.pdbx_strand_id
1 'polypeptide(L)'
;MAALPNFEEGQSTCKPPKFNGQYYGWWKTRMHDFIMVEDSELWDVICDGPYGPTKKVRDPAVIVPKTRKEYNNADRKAVEKNFRAKKILVCDIGPDEYNRISTCQSAKEIWEALQTAHEGTTQVKQSKIDMLTTEYELFRMKDDKSIQDMHT
;
A
#
# COMPACT_ATOMS: atom_id res chain seq x y z
N MET A 1 -4.50 -9.26 -28.61
CA MET A 1 -4.74 -10.16 -27.47
C MET A 1 -3.49 -10.16 -26.62
N ALA A 2 -3.53 -9.61 -25.41
CA ALA A 2 -2.40 -9.70 -24.49
C ALA A 2 -2.38 -11.12 -23.91
N ALA A 3 -1.22 -11.80 -24.00
CA ALA A 3 -1.04 -13.10 -23.41
C ALA A 3 -1.25 -13.02 -21.89
N LEU A 4 -1.97 -13.99 -21.33
CA LEU A 4 -2.05 -14.20 -19.88
C LEU A 4 -0.62 -14.34 -19.32
N PRO A 5 -0.29 -13.70 -18.18
CA PRO A 5 1.02 -13.87 -17.58
C PRO A 5 1.20 -15.35 -17.21
N ASN A 6 2.39 -15.90 -17.48
CA ASN A 6 2.77 -17.22 -16.96
C ASN A 6 2.67 -17.18 -15.42
N PHE A 7 1.66 -17.84 -14.86
CA PHE A 7 1.47 -18.05 -13.42
C PHE A 7 2.44 -19.10 -12.84
N GLU A 8 3.57 -19.38 -13.51
CA GLU A 8 4.44 -20.52 -13.19
C GLU A 8 5.51 -20.26 -12.11
N GLU A 9 5.71 -19.01 -11.64
CA GLU A 9 6.54 -18.77 -10.46
C GLU A 9 5.72 -18.95 -9.16
N GLY A 10 5.53 -20.21 -8.80
CA GLY A 10 5.41 -20.71 -7.42
C GLY A 10 4.19 -20.26 -6.60
N GLN A 11 3.20 -21.14 -6.50
CA GLN A 11 2.17 -21.15 -5.44
C GLN A 11 2.76 -21.47 -4.05
N SER A 12 3.97 -21.00 -3.76
CA SER A 12 4.67 -21.27 -2.51
C SER A 12 4.28 -20.21 -1.48
N THR A 13 3.71 -20.66 -0.37
CA THR A 13 3.44 -19.83 0.82
C THR A 13 4.73 -19.35 1.51
N CYS A 14 5.91 -19.81 1.08
CA CYS A 14 7.19 -19.51 1.72
C CYS A 14 7.94 -18.32 1.11
N LYS A 15 7.46 -17.74 0.01
CA LYS A 15 8.14 -16.60 -0.64
C LYS A 15 7.17 -15.44 -0.88
N PRO A 16 7.61 -14.18 -0.72
CA PRO A 16 6.79 -13.04 -1.06
C PRO A 16 6.37 -13.08 -2.54
N PRO A 17 5.16 -12.62 -2.88
CA PRO A 17 4.74 -12.55 -4.26
C PRO A 17 5.55 -11.49 -5.01
N LYS A 18 6.11 -11.87 -6.15
CA LYS A 18 6.88 -10.97 -7.02
C LYS A 18 5.99 -9.90 -7.63
N PHE A 19 6.48 -8.66 -7.63
CA PHE A 19 5.78 -7.52 -8.21
C PHE A 19 6.53 -6.94 -9.39
N ASN A 20 5.88 -6.94 -10.55
CA ASN A 20 6.41 -6.38 -11.80
C ASN A 20 5.61 -5.15 -12.28
N GLY A 21 4.80 -4.53 -11.41
CA GLY A 21 3.96 -3.39 -11.76
C GLY A 21 2.59 -3.75 -12.36
N GLN A 22 2.33 -5.03 -12.68
CA GLN A 22 1.03 -5.48 -13.20
C GLN A 22 0.18 -6.14 -12.11
N TYR A 23 -1.15 -6.14 -12.30
CA TYR A 23 -2.11 -6.79 -11.41
C TYR A 23 -1.97 -6.39 -9.94
N TYR A 24 -1.76 -5.09 -9.67
CA TYR A 24 -1.49 -4.59 -8.32
C TYR A 24 -2.51 -5.05 -7.27
N GLY A 25 -3.81 -5.07 -7.57
CA GLY A 25 -4.84 -5.55 -6.64
C GLY A 25 -4.66 -7.01 -6.21
N TRP A 26 -4.23 -7.87 -7.14
CA TRP A 26 -3.91 -9.27 -6.86
C TRP A 26 -2.63 -9.37 -6.00
N TRP A 27 -1.57 -8.65 -6.39
CA TRP A 27 -0.32 -8.63 -5.64
C TRP A 27 -0.52 -8.12 -4.21
N LYS A 28 -1.26 -7.01 -4.05
CA LYS A 28 -1.57 -6.38 -2.77
C LYS A 28 -2.24 -7.34 -1.81
N THR A 29 -3.23 -8.09 -2.29
CA THR A 29 -3.95 -9.11 -1.49
C THR A 29 -3.01 -10.23 -1.06
N ARG A 30 -2.20 -10.76 -2.00
CA ARG A 30 -1.24 -11.83 -1.69
C ARG A 30 -0.14 -11.40 -0.73
N MET A 31 0.36 -10.18 -0.89
CA MET A 31 1.41 -9.62 -0.03
C MET A 31 0.87 -9.41 1.38
N HIS A 32 -0.35 -8.89 1.52
CA HIS A 32 -1.04 -8.80 2.80
C HIS A 32 -1.15 -10.17 3.48
N ASP A 33 -1.70 -11.17 2.80
CA ASP A 33 -1.87 -12.51 3.36
C ASP A 33 -0.54 -13.15 3.78
N PHE A 34 0.51 -12.95 2.98
CA PHE A 34 1.86 -13.41 3.32
C PHE A 34 2.40 -12.76 4.61
N ILE A 35 2.26 -11.43 4.74
CA ILE A 35 2.70 -10.71 5.94
C ILE A 35 1.91 -11.16 7.17
N MET A 36 0.59 -11.33 7.04
CA MET A 36 -0.27 -11.79 8.13
C MET A 36 0.11 -13.19 8.64
N VAL A 37 0.53 -14.09 7.73
CA VAL A 37 1.02 -15.44 8.10
C VAL A 37 2.42 -15.38 8.73
N GLU A 38 3.29 -14.52 8.22
CA GLU A 38 4.68 -14.39 8.70
C GLU A 38 4.76 -13.80 10.11
N ASP A 39 4.07 -12.68 10.35
CA ASP A 39 3.96 -11.98 11.63
C ASP A 39 2.95 -10.83 11.48
N SER A 40 1.76 -10.98 12.07
CA SER A 40 0.68 -9.99 12.01
C SER A 40 1.08 -8.61 12.53
N GLU A 41 2.01 -8.54 13.49
CA GLU A 41 2.46 -7.25 14.03
C GLU A 41 3.27 -6.44 13.00
N LEU A 42 3.76 -7.08 11.93
CA LEU A 42 4.38 -6.36 10.81
C LEU A 42 3.36 -5.59 9.98
N TRP A 43 2.13 -6.09 9.88
CA TRP A 43 1.05 -5.38 9.21
C TRP A 43 0.68 -4.10 9.96
N ASP A 44 0.60 -4.15 11.29
CA ASP A 44 0.40 -2.96 12.13
C ASP A 44 1.51 -1.92 11.89
N VAL A 45 2.76 -2.36 11.79
CA VAL A 45 3.90 -1.48 11.47
C VAL A 45 3.78 -0.83 10.08
N ILE A 46 3.22 -1.54 9.11
CA ILE A 46 2.98 -1.03 7.75
C ILE A 46 1.84 0.00 7.73
N CYS A 47 0.75 -0.25 8.45
CA CYS A 47 -0.40 0.66 8.49
C CYS A 47 -0.12 1.92 9.31
N ASP A 48 0.41 1.76 10.52
CA ASP A 48 0.40 2.83 11.51
C ASP A 48 1.63 3.74 11.48
N GLY A 49 2.67 3.36 10.73
CA GLY A 49 3.98 4.01 10.75
C GLY A 49 4.01 5.56 10.69
N PRO A 50 5.18 6.17 10.89
CA PRO A 50 6.43 5.59 11.35
C PRO A 50 6.47 5.45 12.89
N TYR A 51 6.90 4.27 13.37
CA TYR A 51 7.21 4.02 14.78
C TYR A 51 8.66 4.42 15.11
N GLY A 52 9.01 5.66 14.79
CA GLY A 52 10.23 6.26 15.33
C GLY A 52 10.06 6.40 16.85
N PRO A 53 10.94 5.82 17.68
CA PRO A 53 10.84 5.98 19.13
C PRO A 53 10.84 7.47 19.51
N THR A 54 9.83 7.95 20.22
CA THR A 54 9.73 9.36 20.64
C THR A 54 9.71 9.50 22.16
N LYS A 55 10.07 10.69 22.65
CA LYS A 55 10.04 11.06 24.07
C LYS A 55 9.36 12.41 24.26
N LYS A 56 8.74 12.61 25.42
CA LYS A 56 8.19 13.89 25.88
C LYS A 56 9.26 14.63 26.68
N VAL A 57 9.57 15.88 26.33
CA VAL A 57 10.72 16.62 26.91
C VAL A 57 10.32 17.75 27.86
N ARG A 58 9.08 18.26 27.79
CA ARG A 58 8.62 19.44 28.57
C ARG A 58 7.13 19.35 28.92
N ASP A 59 6.65 20.30 29.72
CA ASP A 59 5.22 20.60 29.90
C ASP A 59 4.96 22.04 29.41
N PRO A 60 4.13 22.29 28.37
CA PRO A 60 3.37 21.32 27.57
C PRO A 60 4.27 20.33 26.80
N ALA A 61 3.75 19.11 26.58
CA ALA A 61 4.48 17.99 26.00
C ALA A 61 4.95 18.25 24.55
N VAL A 62 6.23 18.56 24.39
CA VAL A 62 6.92 18.50 23.09
C VAL A 62 7.38 17.07 22.84
N ILE A 63 6.85 16.44 21.79
CA ILE A 63 7.26 15.11 21.32
C ILE A 63 8.47 15.27 20.41
N VAL A 64 9.60 14.66 20.77
CA VAL A 64 10.81 14.64 19.94
C VAL A 64 11.26 13.19 19.67
N PRO A 65 11.89 12.92 18.52
CA PRO A 65 12.53 11.63 18.27
C PRO A 65 13.61 11.34 19.33
N LYS A 66 13.63 10.10 19.83
CA LYS A 66 14.74 9.59 20.63
C LYS A 66 15.96 9.41 19.73
N THR A 67 17.13 9.64 20.30
CA THR A 67 18.39 9.20 19.69
C THR A 67 18.57 7.69 19.90
N ARG A 68 19.38 7.04 19.06
CA ARG A 68 19.63 5.58 19.15
C ARG A 68 20.17 5.14 20.53
N LYS A 69 20.87 6.02 21.25
CA LYS A 69 21.38 5.76 22.61
C LYS A 69 20.26 5.67 23.66
N GLU A 70 19.14 6.33 23.41
CA GLU A 70 17.99 6.41 24.34
C GLU A 70 16.97 5.30 24.10
N TYR A 71 17.21 4.44 23.11
CA TYR A 71 16.29 3.35 22.77
C TYR A 71 16.29 2.31 23.88
N ASN A 72 15.09 2.05 24.42
CA ASN A 72 14.83 0.91 25.26
C ASN A 72 14.65 -0.37 24.40
N ASN A 73 14.37 -1.50 25.04
CA ASN A 73 14.20 -2.77 24.34
C ASN A 73 12.98 -2.76 23.38
N ALA A 74 11.88 -2.13 23.78
CA ALA A 74 10.67 -2.03 22.95
C ALA A 74 10.91 -1.16 21.71
N ASP A 75 11.61 -0.03 21.88
CA ASP A 75 12.01 0.87 20.80
C ASP A 75 12.85 0.13 19.74
N ARG A 76 13.80 -0.70 20.17
CA ARG A 76 14.64 -1.51 19.26
C ARG A 76 13.82 -2.56 18.53
N LYS A 77 12.95 -3.28 19.23
CA LYS A 77 12.05 -4.28 18.62
C LYS A 77 11.12 -3.66 17.57
N ALA A 78 10.57 -2.48 17.84
CA ALA A 78 9.72 -1.78 16.86
C ALA A 78 10.51 -1.41 15.60
N VAL A 79 11.73 -0.91 15.76
CA VAL A 79 12.63 -0.58 14.63
C VAL A 79 13.02 -1.84 13.85
N GLU A 80 13.32 -2.95 14.53
CA GLU A 80 13.62 -4.25 13.92
C GLU A 80 12.43 -4.77 13.10
N LYS A 81 11.21 -4.68 13.64
CA LYS A 81 9.99 -5.04 12.90
C LYS A 81 9.81 -4.18 11.65
N ASN A 82 10.03 -2.87 11.73
CA ASN A 82 9.99 -2.02 10.54
C ASN A 82 11.02 -2.46 9.48
N PHE A 83 12.26 -2.78 9.89
CA PHE A 83 13.25 -3.29 8.94
C PHE A 83 12.86 -4.65 8.33
N ARG A 84 12.25 -5.55 9.12
CA ARG A 84 11.74 -6.83 8.63
C ARG A 84 10.60 -6.63 7.63
N ALA A 85 9.63 -5.77 7.95
CA ALA A 85 8.53 -5.42 7.05
C ALA A 85 9.06 -4.78 5.74
N LYS A 86 10.00 -3.83 5.82
CA LYS A 86 10.67 -3.27 4.63
C LYS A 86 11.33 -4.34 3.79
N LYS A 87 12.05 -5.27 4.41
CA LYS A 87 12.71 -6.37 3.70
C LYS A 87 11.68 -7.21 2.93
N ILE A 88 10.60 -7.63 3.58
CA ILE A 88 9.53 -8.40 2.93
C ILE A 88 8.95 -7.65 1.73
N LEU A 89 8.65 -6.35 1.89
CA LEU A 89 8.09 -5.55 0.81
C LEU A 89 9.04 -5.38 -0.38
N VAL A 90 10.35 -5.31 -0.15
CA VAL A 90 11.35 -5.03 -1.19
C VAL A 90 11.89 -6.30 -1.87
N CYS A 91 11.91 -7.44 -1.18
CA CYS A 91 12.63 -8.64 -1.60
C CYS A 91 12.27 -9.15 -3.00
N ASP A 92 11.04 -8.95 -3.46
CA ASP A 92 10.58 -9.42 -4.78
C ASP A 92 9.96 -8.31 -5.64
N ILE A 93 10.40 -7.06 -5.43
CA ILE A 93 10.03 -5.92 -6.26
C ILE A 93 10.94 -5.83 -7.49
N GLY A 94 10.33 -5.70 -8.67
CA GLY A 94 11.04 -5.49 -9.93
C GLY A 94 11.72 -4.12 -10.02
N PRO A 95 12.73 -3.94 -10.89
CA PRO A 95 13.55 -2.72 -10.97
C PRO A 95 12.74 -1.43 -11.16
N ASP A 96 11.72 -1.45 -12.02
CA ASP A 96 10.89 -0.29 -12.33
C ASP A 96 10.09 0.19 -11.11
N GLU A 97 9.63 -0.75 -10.31
CA GLU A 97 8.91 -0.49 -9.07
C GLU A 97 9.87 -0.09 -7.95
N TYR A 98 11.07 -0.68 -7.91
CA TYR A 98 12.09 -0.32 -6.93
C TYR A 98 12.46 1.16 -6.99
N ASN A 99 12.60 1.73 -8.19
CA ASN A 99 12.92 3.15 -8.37
C ASN A 99 11.91 4.06 -7.64
N ARG A 100 10.62 3.69 -7.62
CA ARG A 100 9.55 4.46 -6.97
C ARG A 100 9.66 4.46 -5.44
N ILE A 101 10.18 3.38 -4.87
CA ILE A 101 10.26 3.20 -3.41
C ILE A 101 11.68 3.38 -2.86
N SER A 102 12.65 3.66 -3.73
CA SER A 102 14.07 3.70 -3.40
C SER A 102 14.44 4.74 -2.33
N THR A 103 13.64 5.80 -2.21
CA THR A 103 13.83 6.87 -1.22
C THR A 103 13.06 6.64 0.07
N CYS A 104 12.17 5.64 0.13
CA CYS A 104 11.32 5.36 1.28
C CYS A 104 12.12 4.82 2.49
N GLN A 105 11.91 5.44 3.64
CA GLN A 105 12.63 5.15 4.89
C GLN A 105 11.90 4.14 5.77
N SER A 106 10.57 4.03 5.67
CA SER A 106 9.76 3.10 6.45
C SER A 106 9.00 2.09 5.59
N ALA A 107 8.53 1.00 6.20
CA ALA A 107 7.68 0.02 5.51
C ALA A 107 6.35 0.63 5.07
N LYS A 108 5.80 1.55 5.90
CA LYS A 108 4.63 2.35 5.56
C LYS A 108 4.83 3.20 4.31
N GLU A 109 5.92 3.97 4.25
CA GLU A 109 6.20 4.81 3.08
C GLU A 109 6.30 3.97 1.81
N ILE A 110 6.91 2.79 1.87
CA ILE A 110 6.95 1.86 0.73
C ILE A 110 5.54 1.43 0.32
N TRP A 111 4.73 0.99 1.29
CA TRP A 111 3.36 0.53 1.03
C TRP A 111 2.47 1.63 0.46
N GLU A 112 2.53 2.83 1.04
CA GLU A 112 1.78 4.02 0.58
C GLU A 112 2.24 4.49 -0.80
N ALA A 113 3.55 4.47 -1.08
CA ALA A 113 4.08 4.83 -2.38
C ALA A 113 3.60 3.86 -3.47
N LEU A 114 3.61 2.55 -3.20
CA LEU A 114 3.06 1.54 -4.12
C LEU A 114 1.55 1.73 -4.30
N GLN A 115 0.81 1.95 -3.23
CA GLN A 115 -0.63 2.17 -3.31
C GLN A 115 -0.97 3.43 -4.12
N THR A 116 -0.25 4.52 -3.89
CA THR A 116 -0.43 5.78 -4.61
C THR A 116 -0.07 5.64 -6.08
N ALA A 117 1.01 4.92 -6.41
CA ALA A 117 1.45 4.71 -7.78
C ALA A 117 0.45 3.89 -8.61
N HIS A 118 -0.22 2.91 -7.99
CA HIS A 118 -1.06 1.93 -8.73
C HIS A 118 -2.56 2.16 -8.58
N GLU A 119 -3.02 2.71 -7.46
CA GLU A 119 -4.45 2.99 -7.23
C GLU A 119 -4.78 4.49 -7.27
N GLY A 120 -3.76 5.36 -7.31
CA GLY A 120 -3.92 6.80 -7.14
C GLY A 120 -4.13 7.21 -5.67
N THR A 121 -4.11 8.52 -5.42
CA THR A 121 -4.38 9.06 -4.09
C THR A 121 -5.86 8.92 -3.72
N THR A 122 -6.18 8.93 -2.42
CA THR A 122 -7.56 8.97 -1.93
C THR A 122 -8.36 10.12 -2.56
N GLN A 123 -7.73 11.28 -2.76
CA GLN A 123 -8.37 12.42 -3.43
C GLN A 123 -8.71 12.13 -4.89
N VAL A 124 -7.81 11.51 -5.66
CA VAL A 124 -8.07 11.14 -7.05
C VAL A 124 -9.19 10.09 -7.13
N LYS A 125 -9.19 9.11 -6.23
CA LYS A 125 -10.28 8.12 -6.13
C LYS A 125 -11.61 8.80 -5.83
N GLN A 126 -11.65 9.70 -4.83
CA GLN A 126 -12.86 10.43 -4.47
C GLN A 126 -13.35 11.30 -5.63
N SER A 127 -12.46 12.05 -6.28
CA SER A 127 -12.81 12.87 -7.44
C SER A 127 -13.40 12.05 -8.59
N LYS A 128 -12.88 10.83 -8.85
CA LYS A 128 -13.48 9.92 -9.83
C LYS A 128 -14.87 9.43 -9.41
N ILE A 129 -15.09 9.14 -8.14
CA ILE A 129 -16.40 8.77 -7.60
C ILE A 129 -17.38 9.93 -7.76
N ASP A 130 -16.99 11.14 -7.38
CA ASP A 130 -17.83 12.33 -7.46
C ASP A 130 -18.22 12.65 -8.92
N MET A 131 -17.26 12.52 -9.84
CA MET A 131 -17.48 12.69 -11.28
C MET A 131 -18.47 11.65 -11.82
N LEU A 132 -18.27 10.36 -11.53
CA LEU A 132 -19.18 9.29 -11.95
C LEU A 132 -20.58 9.44 -11.34
N THR A 133 -20.65 9.89 -10.09
CA THR A 133 -21.92 10.18 -9.40
C THR A 133 -22.65 11.31 -10.10
N THR A 134 -21.93 12.39 -10.44
CA THR A 134 -22.50 13.53 -11.20
C THR A 134 -22.98 13.09 -12.57
N GLU A 135 -22.19 12.30 -13.31
CA GLU A 135 -22.60 11.75 -14.61
C GLU A 135 -23.85 10.89 -14.50
N TYR A 136 -23.95 10.06 -13.47
CA TYR A 136 -25.13 9.22 -13.20
C TYR A 136 -26.36 10.07 -12.84
N GLU A 137 -26.22 11.10 -12.02
CA GLU A 137 -27.32 12.00 -11.66
C GLU A 137 -27.81 12.83 -12.85
N LEU A 138 -26.89 13.21 -13.75
CA LEU A 138 -27.20 13.91 -15.00
C LEU A 138 -27.67 12.96 -16.11
N PHE A 139 -27.54 11.65 -15.93
CA PHE A 139 -27.91 10.66 -16.93
C PHE A 139 -29.42 10.63 -17.10
N ARG A 140 -29.89 11.12 -18.26
CA ARG A 140 -31.31 11.12 -18.62
C ARG A 140 -31.50 10.59 -20.03
N MET A 141 -32.62 9.90 -20.24
CA MET A 141 -33.05 9.48 -21.58
C MET A 141 -33.25 10.74 -22.44
N LYS A 142 -32.74 10.70 -23.67
CA LYS A 142 -32.98 11.78 -24.65
C LYS A 142 -34.40 11.67 -25.21
N ASP A 143 -34.96 12.79 -25.64
CA ASP A 143 -36.34 12.86 -26.14
C ASP A 143 -36.58 11.99 -27.39
N ASP A 144 -35.53 11.68 -28.14
CA ASP A 144 -35.55 10.85 -29.35
C ASP A 144 -35.27 9.36 -29.10
N LYS A 145 -35.01 8.95 -27.85
CA LYS A 145 -34.70 7.55 -27.48
C LYS A 145 -35.90 6.84 -26.86
N SER A 146 -36.08 5.56 -27.22
CA SER A 146 -37.02 4.68 -26.54
C SER A 146 -36.39 4.09 -25.26
N ILE A 147 -37.23 3.54 -24.38
CA ILE A 147 -36.75 2.83 -23.17
C ILE A 147 -35.90 1.61 -23.56
N GLN A 148 -36.18 0.94 -24.68
CA GLN A 148 -35.35 -0.18 -25.15
C GLN A 148 -33.93 0.28 -25.51
N ASP A 149 -33.77 1.50 -26.04
CA ASP A 149 -32.48 2.09 -26.40
C ASP A 149 -31.65 2.53 -25.19
N MET A 150 -32.19 2.43 -23.97
CA MET A 150 -31.48 2.70 -22.72
C MET A 150 -30.79 1.46 -22.15
N HIS A 151 -31.18 0.27 -22.59
CA HIS A 151 -30.69 -1.02 -22.08
C HIS A 151 -29.67 -1.69 -23.01
N THR A 152 -29.43 -1.11 -24.20
CA THR A 152 -28.51 -1.62 -25.23
C THR A 152 -27.26 -0.76 -25.30
#